data_AF-A0A5D4NW91-F1
#
_entry.id   AF-A0A5D4NW91-F1
#
_cell.length_a   1.000
_cell.length_b   1.000
_cell.length_c   1.000
_cell.angle_alpha   90.00
_cell.angle_beta   90.00
_cell.angle_gamma   90.00
#
_symmetry.space_group_name_H-M   'P 1'
#
loop_
_entity.id
_entity.type
_entity.pdbx_description
1 polymer ?
#
loop_
_entity_poly.entity_id
_entity_poly.type
_entity_poly.pdbx_seq_one_letter_code
_entity_poly.pdbx_strand_id
1 'polypeptide(L)' 'MNTKKKISIALIGSFLIFSYGVYHLRFEERDEEFTALPLIFAVTGLVGLIANLAKLKDHTDKNE' A
#
# COMPACT_ATOMS: atom_id res chain seq x y z
N MET A 1 -16.31 13.77 -6.71
CA MET A 1 -15.07 13.76 -5.88
C MET A 1 -13.87 13.97 -6.79
N ASN A 2 -12.93 14.85 -6.43
CA ASN A 2 -11.81 15.20 -7.31
C ASN A 2 -10.84 14.01 -7.47
N THR A 3 -10.35 13.71 -8.69
CA THR A 3 -9.55 12.51 -8.99
C THR A 3 -8.27 12.45 -8.16
N LYS A 4 -7.61 13.60 -7.95
CA LYS A 4 -6.44 13.71 -7.05
C LYS A 4 -6.76 13.26 -5.62
N LYS A 5 -7.91 13.68 -5.06
CA LYS A 5 -8.36 13.24 -3.72
C LYS A 5 -8.60 11.74 -3.65
N LYS A 6 -9.19 11.15 -4.71
CA LYS A 6 -9.41 9.70 -4.80
C LYS A 6 -8.09 8.92 -4.79
N ILE A 7 -7.09 9.39 -5.54
CA ILE A 7 -5.75 8.78 -5.58
C ILE A 7 -5.06 8.91 -4.22
N SER A 8 -5.13 10.08 -3.56
CA SER A 8 -4.56 10.26 -2.22
C SER A 8 -5.16 9.32 -1.18
N ILE A 9 -6.49 9.14 -1.18
CA ILE A 9 -7.16 8.20 -0.26
C ILE A 9 -6.72 6.75 -0.54
N ALA A 10 -6.60 6.37 -1.82
CA ALA A 10 -6.10 5.05 -2.20
C ALA A 10 -4.64 4.85 -1.76
N LEU A 11 -3.80 5.88 -1.88
CA LEU A 11 -2.40 5.86 -1.46
C LEU A 11 -2.28 5.64 0.05
N ILE A 12 -3.07 6.37 0.84
CA ILE A 12 -3.11 6.22 2.31
C ILE A 12 -3.59 4.81 2.69
N GLY A 13 -4.63 4.30 2.04
CA GLY A 13 -5.13 2.95 2.28
C GLY A 13 -4.07 1.87 1.99
N SER A 14 -3.41 1.96 0.83
CA SER A 14 -2.32 1.06 0.46
C SER A 14 -1.13 1.14 1.43
N PHE A 15 -0.80 2.35 1.90
CA PHE A 15 0.26 2.56 2.88
C PHE A 15 -0.06 1.96 4.25
N LEU A 16 -1.30 2.06 4.72
CA LEU A 16 -1.73 1.44 5.97
C LEU A 16 -1.67 -0.09 5.89
N ILE A 17 -2.16 -0.68 4.79
CA ILE A 17 -2.10 -2.13 4.56
C ILE A 17 -0.65 -2.63 4.51
N PHE A 18 0.21 -1.91 3.80
CA PHE A 18 1.64 -2.20 3.74
C PHE A 18 2.28 -2.17 5.13
N SER A 19 2.04 -1.08 5.88
CA SER A 19 2.62 -0.87 7.21
C SER A 19 2.15 -1.92 8.20
N TYR A 20 0.87 -2.31 8.14
CA TYR A 20 0.31 -3.39 8.94
C TYR A 20 1.01 -4.73 8.68
N GLY A 21 1.17 -5.10 7.41
CA GLY A 21 1.87 -6.32 7.03
C GLY A 21 3.34 -6.32 7.49
N VAL A 22 4.05 -5.20 7.31
CA VAL A 22 5.45 -5.06 7.74
C VAL A 22 5.59 -5.10 9.27
N TYR A 23 4.69 -4.43 10.00
CA TYR A 23 4.71 -4.41 11.46
C TYR A 23 4.56 -5.81 12.03
N HIS A 24 3.55 -6.56 11.59
CA HIS A 24 3.34 -7.94 12.02
C HIS A 24 4.52 -8.85 11.64
N LEU A 25 5.11 -8.68 10.44
CA LEU A 25 6.26 -9.49 10.01
C LEU A 25 7.53 -9.25 10.86
N ARG A 26 7.65 -8.08 11.49
CA ARG A 26 8.83 -7.65 12.26
C ARG A 26 8.70 -7.85 13.77
N PHE A 27 7.50 -7.68 14.32
CA PHE A 27 7.30 -7.55 15.77
C PHE A 27 6.51 -8.70 16.40
N GLU A 28 5.83 -9.53 15.60
CA GLU A 28 5.06 -10.66 16.12
C GLU A 28 5.91 -11.94 16.11
N GLU A 29 5.88 -12.68 17.22
CA GLU A 29 6.61 -13.95 17.36
C GLU A 29 6.06 -14.98 16.37
N ARG A 30 6.97 -15.60 15.62
CA ARG A 30 6.64 -16.46 14.49
C ARG A 30 6.35 -17.88 14.95
N ASP A 31 5.08 -18.18 15.13
CA ASP A 31 4.61 -19.52 14.80
C ASP A 31 4.55 -19.58 13.27
N GLU A 32 5.35 -20.46 12.65
CA GLU A 32 5.59 -20.54 11.21
C GLU A 32 4.29 -20.54 10.36
N GLU A 33 3.19 -21.00 10.96
CA GLU A 33 1.85 -21.13 10.39
C GLU A 33 1.15 -19.79 10.04
N PHE A 34 1.49 -18.67 10.71
CA PHE A 34 0.78 -17.40 10.54
C PHE A 34 1.52 -16.31 9.74
N THR A 35 2.71 -16.62 9.22
CA THR A 35 3.55 -15.63 8.50
C THR A 35 3.01 -15.25 7.11
N ALA A 36 2.18 -16.10 6.50
CA ALA A 36 1.68 -15.90 5.14
C ALA A 36 0.73 -14.69 5.02
N LEU A 37 -0.12 -14.46 6.02
CA LEU A 37 -1.10 -13.36 6.03
C LEU A 37 -0.43 -11.98 6.08
N PRO A 38 0.48 -11.69 7.02
CA PRO A 38 1.23 -10.44 7.06
C PRO A 38 2.05 -10.21 5.78
N LEU A 39 2.62 -11.26 5.21
CA LEU A 39 3.37 -11.18 3.95
C LEU A 39 2.45 -10.77 2.78
N ILE A 40 1.26 -11.38 2.66
CA ILE A 40 0.29 -11.00 1.64
C ILE A 40 -0.11 -9.53 1.81
N PHE A 41 -0.39 -9.07 3.04
CA PHE A 41 -0.72 -7.66 3.28
C PHE A 41 0.42 -6.72 2.90
N ALA A 42 1.67 -7.05 3.25
CA ALA A 42 2.84 -6.27 2.85
C ALA A 42 2.97 -6.20 1.32
N VAL A 43 2.90 -7.33 0.62
CA VAL A 43 3.07 -7.35 -0.84
C VAL A 43 1.93 -6.60 -1.53
N THR A 44 0.68 -6.86 -1.16
CA THR A 44 -0.49 -6.22 -1.79
C THR A 44 -0.53 -4.72 -1.51
N GLY A 45 -0.19 -4.30 -0.28
CA GLY A 45 -0.07 -2.89 0.09
C GLY A 45 1.02 -2.17 -0.71
N LEU A 46 2.17 -2.82 -0.91
CA LEU A 46 3.27 -2.26 -1.71
C LEU A 46 2.90 -2.11 -3.18
N VAL A 47 2.27 -3.12 -3.78
CA VAL A 47 1.77 -3.06 -5.17
C VAL A 47 0.77 -1.92 -5.33
N GLY A 48 -0.16 -1.77 -4.39
CA GLY A 48 -1.13 -0.67 -4.37
C GLY A 48 -0.46 0.70 -4.27
N LEU A 49 0.58 0.83 -3.45
CA LEU A 49 1.38 2.06 -3.32
C LEU A 49 2.03 2.43 -4.66
N ILE A 50 2.74 1.50 -5.29
CA ILE A 50 3.46 1.72 -6.55
C ILE A 50 2.47 2.10 -7.66
N ALA A 51 1.38 1.36 -7.81
CA ALA A 51 0.37 1.63 -8.83
C ALA A 51 -0.29 3.00 -8.65
N ASN A 52 -0.64 3.38 -7.41
CA ASN A 52 -1.25 4.67 -7.13
C ASN A 52 -0.26 5.84 -7.27
N LEU A 53 1.02 5.64 -6.92
CA LEU A 53 2.09 6.63 -7.14
C LEU A 53 2.34 6.86 -8.63
N ALA A 54 2.43 5.79 -9.43
CA ALA A 54 2.59 5.89 -10.89
C ALA A 54 1.41 6.66 -11.52
N LYS A 55 0.19 6.36 -11.07
CA LYS A 55 -1.02 7.05 -11.51
C LYS A 55 -1.08 8.52 -11.07
N LEU A 56 -0.59 8.85 -9.88
CA LEU A 56 -0.50 10.22 -9.40
C LEU A 56 0.49 11.04 -10.24
N LYS A 57 1.64 10.43 -10.59
CA LYS A 57 2.65 11.04 -11.46
C LYS A 57 2.09 11.32 -12.85
N ASP A 58 1.43 10.33 -13.48
CA ASP A 58 0.78 10.50 -14.80
C ASP A 58 -0.28 11.60 -14.80
N HIS A 59 -1.08 11.70 -13.74
CA HIS A 59 -2.06 12.78 -13.57
C HIS A 59 -1.44 14.15 -13.30
N THR A 60 -0.19 14.22 -12.86
CA THR A 60 0.50 15.49 -12.61
C THR A 60 1.13 16.00 -13.91
N ASP A 61 1.76 15.10 -14.67
CA ASP A 61 2.37 15.34 -15.98
C ASP A 61 1.34 15.77 -17.06
N LYS A 62 0.15 15.15 -17.10
CA LYS A 62 -0.93 15.52 -18.04
C LYS A 62 -1.65 16.84 -17.75
N ASN A 63 -1.34 17.51 -16.65
CA ASN A 63 -1.94 18.79 -16.27
C ASN A 63 -0.93 19.95 -16.31
N GLU A 64 0.31 19.73 -16.78
CA GLU A 64 1.24 20.76 -17.26
C GLU A 64 1.08 20.95 -18.77
#